data_AF-A0A0F8C0K9-F1
#
_entry.id   AF-A0A0F8C0K9-F1
#
_cell.length_a   1.000
_cell.length_b   1.000
_cell.length_c   1.000
_cell.angle_alpha   90.00
_cell.angle_beta   90.00
_cell.angle_gamma   90.00
#
_symmetry.space_group_name_H-M   'P 1'
#
loop_
_entity.id
_entity.type
_entity.pdbx_description
1 polymer ?
#
loop_
_entity_poly.entity_id
_entity_poly.type
_entity_poly.pdbx_seq_one_letter_code
_entity_poly.pdbx_strand_id
1 'polypeptide(L)'
;MINIYAKYKLCNIIRRRCGFEGPMSRADWYLEKACEFYKNKKFEDAIKFFSKAAEGIGEENVKVKALCFKAISLYELGIQCAKKQSFEEAKQKFDEARKVFDQI
;
A
#
# COMPACT_ATOMS: atom_id res chain seq x y z
N MET A 1 -4.22 -13.75 -18.27
CA MET A 1 -3.37 -12.61 -17.90
C MET A 1 -4.22 -11.55 -17.22
N ILE A 2 -4.22 -11.52 -15.88
CA ILE A 2 -5.03 -10.55 -15.13
C ILE A 2 -4.34 -9.19 -15.24
N ASN A 3 -5.06 -8.23 -15.83
CA ASN A 3 -4.55 -6.92 -16.19
C ASN A 3 -4.32 -6.08 -14.93
N ILE A 4 -3.07 -6.08 -14.44
CA ILE A 4 -2.62 -5.38 -13.23
C ILE A 4 -3.01 -3.89 -13.30
N TYR A 5 -2.95 -3.27 -14.49
CA TYR A 5 -3.37 -1.87 -14.72
C TYR A 5 -4.85 -1.60 -14.40
N ALA A 6 -5.74 -2.60 -14.48
CA ALA A 6 -7.14 -2.44 -14.11
C ALA A 6 -7.33 -2.33 -12.58
N LYS A 7 -6.55 -3.08 -11.79
CA LYS A 7 -6.54 -2.96 -10.31
C LYS A 7 -5.92 -1.61 -9.86
N TYR A 8 -4.90 -1.09 -10.56
CA TYR A 8 -4.34 0.25 -10.32
C TYR A 8 -5.38 1.38 -10.52
N LYS A 9 -6.35 1.18 -11.43
CA LYS A 9 -7.43 2.14 -11.68
C LYS A 9 -8.44 2.21 -10.52
N LEU A 10 -8.69 1.08 -9.85
CA LEU A 10 -9.49 1.02 -8.60
C LEU A 10 -8.82 1.77 -7.44
N CYS A 11 -7.50 1.65 -7.27
CA CYS A 11 -6.75 2.43 -6.28
C CYS A 11 -6.82 3.95 -6.51
N ASN A 12 -6.86 4.38 -7.77
CA ASN A 12 -7.01 5.81 -8.11
C ASN A 12 -8.39 6.39 -7.77
N ILE A 13 -9.45 5.56 -7.78
CA ILE A 13 -10.80 5.98 -7.37
C ILE A 13 -10.85 6.21 -5.85
N ILE A 14 -10.13 5.39 -5.09
CA ILE A 14 -10.02 5.48 -3.63
C ILE A 14 -9.27 6.74 -3.18
N ARG A 15 -8.32 7.22 -4.00
CA ARG A 15 -7.48 8.41 -3.74
C ARG A 15 -8.27 9.72 -3.55
N ARG A 16 -9.54 9.79 -3.98
CA ARG A 16 -10.36 11.02 -3.95
C ARG A 16 -11.15 11.25 -2.66
N ARG A 17 -11.10 10.35 -1.68
CA ARG A 17 -11.99 10.42 -0.50
C ARG A 17 -11.21 10.33 0.83
N CYS A 18 -10.11 11.08 0.95
CA CYS A 18 -9.43 11.33 2.23
C CYS A 18 -9.99 12.59 2.91
N GLY A 19 -11.30 12.61 3.12
CA GLY A 19 -11.98 13.58 3.97
C GLY A 19 -13.02 12.78 4.74
N PHE A 20 -12.70 12.40 5.98
CA PHE A 20 -13.60 11.64 6.84
C PHE A 20 -13.95 12.51 8.04
N GLU A 21 -15.21 12.93 8.12
CA GLU A 21 -15.80 13.64 9.24
C GLU A 21 -16.47 12.62 10.17
N GLY A 22 -15.68 12.02 11.08
CA GLY A 22 -16.13 11.04 12.06
C GLY A 22 -15.02 10.70 13.07
N PRO A 23 -15.31 10.00 14.19
CA PRO A 23 -14.28 9.59 15.14
C PRO A 23 -13.29 8.64 14.43
N MET A 24 -12.06 9.11 14.28
CA MET A 24 -11.00 8.40 13.55
C MET A 24 -10.70 7.06 14.22
N SER A 25 -10.93 5.97 13.50
CA SER A 25 -10.53 4.65 13.99
C SER A 25 -9.01 4.54 14.00
N ARG A 26 -8.48 3.65 14.84
CA ARG A 26 -7.03 3.41 14.90
C ARG A 26 -6.47 2.96 13.54
N ALA A 27 -7.27 2.23 12.76
CA ALA A 27 -6.90 1.77 11.42
C ALA A 27 -6.85 2.93 10.41
N ASP A 28 -7.80 3.87 10.48
CA ASP A 28 -7.81 5.08 9.63
C ASP A 28 -6.59 5.97 9.92
N TRP A 29 -6.25 6.15 11.20
CA TRP A 29 -5.05 6.90 11.59
C TRP A 29 -3.77 6.27 11.00
N TYR A 30 -3.63 4.94 11.08
CA TYR A 30 -2.50 4.24 10.48
C TYR A 30 -2.46 4.40 8.96
N LEU A 31 -3.63 4.39 8.29
CA LEU A 31 -3.73 4.59 6.85
C LEU A 31 -3.31 6.00 6.43
N GLU A 32 -3.74 7.03 7.17
CA GLU A 32 -3.32 8.42 6.90
C GLU A 32 -1.83 8.61 7.11
N LYS A 33 -1.28 8.08 8.21
CA LYS A 33 0.16 8.13 8.47
C LYS A 33 0.96 7.39 7.40
N ALA A 34 0.50 6.22 6.97
CA ALA A 34 1.12 5.49 5.88
C ALA A 34 1.13 6.29 4.56
N CYS A 35 0.02 6.99 4.25
CA CYS A 35 -0.06 7.87 3.10
C CYS A 35 0.92 9.04 3.18
N GLU A 36 1.16 9.60 4.37
CA GLU A 36 2.15 10.64 4.60
C GLU A 36 3.57 10.14 4.29
N PHE A 37 3.94 8.96 4.81
CA PHE A 37 5.22 8.32 4.50
C PHE A 37 5.37 8.01 3.00
N TYR A 38 4.30 7.52 2.37
CA TYR A 38 4.26 7.25 0.94
C TYR A 38 4.53 8.51 0.10
N LYS A 39 3.86 9.62 0.42
CA LYS A 39 4.09 10.92 -0.24
C LYS A 39 5.53 11.40 -0.09
N ASN A 40 6.13 11.15 1.07
CA ASN A 40 7.53 11.45 1.36
C ASN A 40 8.53 10.44 0.76
N LYS A 41 8.07 9.48 -0.06
CA LYS A 41 8.86 8.38 -0.65
C LYS A 41 9.57 7.49 0.38
N LYS A 42 9.13 7.53 1.64
CA LYS A 42 9.59 6.66 2.73
C LYS A 42 8.80 5.35 2.67
N PHE A 43 9.02 4.58 1.62
CA PHE A 43 8.17 3.43 1.31
C PHE A 43 8.25 2.29 2.34
N GLU A 44 9.41 2.08 2.96
CA GLU A 44 9.57 1.08 4.04
C GLU A 44 8.71 1.42 5.25
N ASP A 45 8.71 2.69 5.66
CA ASP A 45 7.84 3.16 6.75
C ASP A 45 6.37 3.08 6.34
N ALA A 46 6.03 3.49 5.11
CA ALA A 46 4.67 3.37 4.58
C ALA A 46 4.14 1.93 4.68
N ILE A 47 4.94 0.93 4.31
CA ILE A 47 4.58 -0.50 4.39
C ILE A 47 4.28 -0.94 5.83
N LYS A 48 5.07 -0.49 6.80
CA LYS A 48 4.85 -0.81 8.22
C LYS A 48 3.50 -0.27 8.69
N PHE A 49 3.19 0.98 8.36
CA PHE A 49 1.93 1.61 8.75
C PHE A 49 0.73 1.03 7.99
N PHE A 50 0.86 0.70 6.70
CA PHE A 50 -0.18 -0.01 5.96
C PHE A 50 -0.43 -1.41 6.51
N SER A 51 0.60 -2.12 6.96
CA SER A 51 0.43 -3.43 7.61
C SER A 51 -0.38 -3.30 8.90
N LYS A 52 -0.06 -2.30 9.74
CA LYS A 52 -0.82 -2.00 10.96
C LYS A 52 -2.26 -1.58 10.67
N ALA A 53 -2.50 -0.84 9.59
CA ALA A 53 -3.85 -0.48 9.16
C ALA A 53 -4.65 -1.71 8.69
N ALA A 54 -4.00 -2.68 8.03
CA ALA A 54 -4.63 -3.92 7.57
C ALA A 54 -4.89 -4.94 8.71
N GLU A 55 -4.07 -4.92 9.77
CA GLU A 55 -4.24 -5.74 10.98
C GLU A 55 -5.23 -5.14 11.99
N GLY A 56 -5.51 -3.83 11.88
CA GLY A 56 -6.41 -3.13 12.78
C GLY A 56 -7.86 -3.62 12.69
N ILE A 57 -8.57 -3.52 13.81
CA ILE A 57 -10.03 -3.70 13.85
C ILE A 57 -10.63 -2.44 13.21
N GLY A 58 -11.11 -2.57 11.98
CA GLY A 58 -11.71 -1.49 11.20
C GLY A 58 -12.60 -2.05 10.09
N GLU A 59 -13.23 -1.18 9.32
CA GLU A 59 -14.03 -1.61 8.18
C GLU A 59 -13.18 -2.40 7.19
N GLU A 60 -13.77 -3.43 6.57
CA GLU A 60 -13.13 -4.24 5.52
C GLU A 60 -12.58 -3.36 4.38
N ASN A 61 -13.26 -2.24 4.10
CA ASN A 61 -12.79 -1.22 3.17
C ASN A 61 -11.41 -0.65 3.54
N VAL A 62 -11.14 -0.37 4.82
CA VAL A 62 -9.85 0.17 5.29
C VAL A 62 -8.76 -0.87 5.12
N LYS A 63 -9.05 -2.13 5.44
CA LYS A 63 -8.13 -3.25 5.24
C LYS A 63 -7.75 -3.44 3.77
N VAL A 64 -8.74 -3.47 2.88
CA VAL A 64 -8.52 -3.59 1.42
C VAL A 64 -7.68 -2.41 0.91
N LYS A 65 -7.99 -1.18 1.33
CA LYS A 65 -7.20 0.00 0.98
C LYS A 65 -5.75 -0.12 1.47
N ALA A 66 -5.56 -0.52 2.71
CA ALA A 66 -4.24 -0.66 3.32
C ALA A 66 -3.39 -1.71 2.58
N LEU A 67 -3.97 -2.88 2.26
CA LEU A 67 -3.29 -3.92 1.48
C LEU A 67 -2.94 -3.43 0.07
N CYS A 68 -3.86 -2.74 -0.61
CA CYS A 68 -3.62 -2.14 -1.92
C CYS A 68 -2.42 -1.18 -1.90
N PHE A 69 -2.39 -0.24 -0.94
CA PHE A 69 -1.29 0.71 -0.85
C PHE A 69 0.02 0.09 -0.35
N LYS A 70 -0.04 -0.96 0.47
CA LYS A 70 1.12 -1.77 0.84
C LYS A 70 1.75 -2.41 -0.40
N ALA A 71 0.95 -3.04 -1.24
CA ALA A 71 1.42 -3.68 -2.47
C ALA A 71 2.06 -2.67 -3.44
N ILE A 72 1.43 -1.49 -3.60
CA ILE A 72 2.00 -0.40 -4.41
C ILE A 72 3.34 0.08 -3.83
N SER A 73 3.43 0.26 -2.51
CA SER A 73 4.66 0.71 -1.84
C SER A 73 5.80 -0.32 -2.01
N LEU A 74 5.49 -1.61 -1.95
CA LEU A 74 6.45 -2.68 -2.21
C LEU A 74 6.92 -2.67 -3.67
N TYR A 75 6.01 -2.44 -4.61
CA TYR A 75 6.35 -2.31 -6.02
C TYR A 75 7.28 -1.13 -6.28
N GLU A 76 7.00 0.03 -5.69
CA GLU A 76 7.86 1.22 -5.78
C GLU A 76 9.26 0.99 -5.17
N LEU A 77 9.35 0.26 -4.05
CA LEU A 77 10.65 -0.19 -3.52
C LEU A 77 11.38 -1.11 -4.50
N GLY A 78 10.68 -2.05 -5.11
CA GLY A 78 11.25 -2.94 -6.13
C GLY A 78 11.84 -2.15 -7.31
N ILE A 79 11.14 -1.10 -7.78
CA ILE A 79 11.66 -0.19 -8.81
C ILE A 79 12.93 0.53 -8.31
N GLN A 80 12.94 1.02 -7.07
CA GLN A 80 14.12 1.70 -6.52
C GLN A 80 15.33 0.77 -6.40
N CYS A 81 15.13 -0.48 -5.95
CA CYS A 81 16.18 -1.50 -5.90
C CYS A 81 16.70 -1.82 -7.32
N ALA A 82 15.81 -1.97 -8.30
CA ALA A 82 16.20 -2.22 -9.68
C ALA A 82 17.02 -1.05 -10.27
N LYS A 83 16.66 0.20 -9.95
CA LYS A 83 17.43 1.39 -10.34
C LYS A 83 18.81 1.44 -9.71
N LYS A 84 18.98 0.88 -8.51
CA LYS A 84 20.27 0.74 -7.82
C LYS A 84 21.07 -0.50 -8.29
N GLN A 85 20.59 -1.22 -9.31
CA GLN A 85 21.14 -2.49 -9.80
C GLN A 85 21.09 -3.64 -8.76
N SER A 86 20.33 -3.48 -7.67
CA SER A 86 20.01 -4.54 -6.71
C SER A 86 18.85 -5.39 -7.23
N PHE A 87 19.08 -6.16 -8.29
CA PHE A 87 18.01 -6.90 -8.98
C PHE A 87 17.38 -8.01 -8.13
N GLU A 88 18.15 -8.62 -7.24
CA GLU A 88 17.67 -9.69 -6.36
C GLU A 88 16.70 -9.16 -5.29
N GLU A 89 17.07 -8.04 -4.66
CA GLU A 89 16.17 -7.31 -3.74
C GLU A 89 14.92 -6.80 -4.46
N ALA A 90 15.09 -6.28 -5.68
CA ALA A 90 13.95 -5.81 -6.48
C ALA A 90 12.95 -6.95 -6.74
N LYS A 91 13.45 -8.13 -7.12
CA LYS A 91 12.63 -9.31 -7.36
C LYS A 91 11.89 -9.73 -6.08
N GLN A 92 12.58 -9.76 -4.93
CA GLN A 92 11.93 -10.05 -3.65
C GLN A 92 10.79 -9.08 -3.35
N LYS A 93 10.99 -7.77 -3.57
CA LYS A 93 9.94 -6.77 -3.35
C LYS A 93 8.76 -6.88 -4.32
N PHE A 94 9.01 -7.26 -5.56
CA PHE A 94 7.93 -7.57 -6.50
C PHE A 94 7.14 -8.84 -6.10
N ASP A 95 7.83 -9.88 -5.64
CA ASP A 95 7.18 -11.10 -5.15
C ASP A 95 6.36 -10.83 -3.88
N GLU A 96 6.89 -10.02 -2.95
CA GLU A 96 6.14 -9.56 -1.78
C GLU A 96 4.88 -8.76 -2.20
N ALA A 97 5.02 -7.81 -3.13
CA ALA A 97 3.89 -7.02 -3.64
C ALA A 97 2.80 -7.91 -4.24
N ARG A 98 3.21 -8.93 -5.02
CA ARG A 98 2.29 -9.90 -5.63
C ARG A 98 1.54 -10.70 -4.57
N LYS A 99 2.23 -11.22 -3.56
CA LYS A 99 1.57 -11.94 -2.44
C LYS A 99 0.53 -11.09 -1.73
N VAL A 100 0.81 -9.78 -1.56
CA VAL A 100 -0.17 -8.87 -0.96
C VAL A 100 -1.36 -8.64 -1.90
N PHE A 101 -1.15 -8.53 -3.21
CA PHE A 101 -2.26 -8.44 -4.17
C PHE A 101 -3.14 -9.69 -4.23
N ASP A 102 -2.58 -10.87 -3.95
CA ASP A 102 -3.34 -12.12 -3.86
C ASP A 102 -4.21 -12.20 -2.58
N GLN A 103 -3.95 -11.33 -1.59
CA GLN A 103 -4.77 -11.19 -0.37
C GLN A 103 -5.94 -10.20 -0.53
N ILE A 104 -6.14 -9.63 -1.74
CA ILE A 104 -7.13 -8.61 -2.08
C ILE A 104 -8.07 -9.11 -3.18
#